data_AF-A0AAX0HAG0-F1
#
_entry.id   AF-A0AAX0HAG0-F1
#
_cell.length_a   1.000
_cell.length_b   1.000
_cell.length_c   1.000
_cell.angle_alpha   90.00
_cell.angle_beta   90.00
_cell.angle_gamma   90.00
#
_symmetry.space_group_name_H-M   'P 1'
#
loop_
_entity.id
_entity.type
_entity.pdbx_description
1 polymer ?
#
loop_
_entity_poly.entity_id
_entity_poly.type
_entity_poly.pdbx_seq_one_letter_code
_entity_poly.pdbx_strand_id
1 'polypeptide(L)' 'MALLAKLKKIWQAYEKLDEALYPLIGLQRYEKYLEHFNKTHPGEKPLSRAEFFREAQDAKAKNVKC' A
#
# COMPACT_ATOMS: atom_id res chain seq x y z
N MET A 1 -1.61 -32.20 7.66
CA MET A 1 -0.98 -31.06 8.37
C MET A 1 0.16 -30.40 7.58
N ALA A 2 1.14 -31.13 7.03
CA ALA A 2 2.27 -30.52 6.31
C ALA A 2 1.90 -29.74 5.04
N LEU A 3 0.88 -30.17 4.29
CA LEU A 3 0.41 -29.48 3.08
C LEU A 3 -0.20 -28.10 3.41
N LEU A 4 -1.05 -28.02 4.43
CA LEU A 4 -1.64 -26.78 4.92
C LEU A 4 -0.57 -25.79 5.39
N ALA A 5 0.46 -26.28 6.08
CA ALA A 5 1.59 -25.46 6.52
C ALA A 5 2.38 -24.89 5.34
N LYS A 6 2.56 -25.65 4.25
CA LYS A 6 3.21 -25.17 3.02
C LYS A 6 2.36 -24.11 2.31
N LEU A 7 1.05 -24.33 2.18
CA LEU A 7 0.12 -23.36 1.61
C LEU A 7 0.11 -22.05 2.42
N LYS A 8 0.10 -22.14 3.74
CA LYS A 8 0.18 -20.96 4.62
C LYS A 8 1.48 -20.17 4.41
N LYS A 9 2.62 -20.84 4.24
CA LYS A 9 3.90 -20.18 3.93
C LYS A 9 3.88 -19.46 2.58
N ILE A 10 3.27 -20.07 1.56
CA ILE A 10 3.12 -19.43 0.23
C ILE A 10 2.23 -18.19 0.33
N TRP A 11 1.13 -18.30 1.08
CA TRP A 11 0.23 -17.16 1.31
C TRP A 11 0.92 -16.00 2.02
N GLN A 12 1.68 -16.28 3.09
CA GLN A 12 2.46 -15.26 3.79
C GLN A 12 3.56 -14.62 2.91
N ALA A 13 4.11 -15.37 1.95
CA ALA A 13 5.06 -14.81 1.00
C ALA A 13 4.37 -13.93 -0.05
N TYR A 14 3.16 -14.30 -0.48
CA TYR A 14 2.33 -13.52 -1.39
C TYR A 14 1.89 -12.19 -0.75
N GLU A 15 1.49 -12.20 0.52
CA GLU A 15 1.13 -11.00 1.29
C GLU A 15 2.29 -10.01 1.47
N LYS A 16 3.55 -10.44 1.30
CA LYS A 16 4.73 -9.57 1.40
C LYS A 16 5.30 -9.14 0.05
N LEU A 17 4.74 -9.67 -1.04
CA LEU A 17 5.26 -9.41 -2.39
C LEU A 17 5.05 -7.94 -2.80
N ASP A 18 3.94 -7.35 -2.34
CA ASP A 18 3.61 -5.94 -2.53
C ASP A 18 4.66 -5.01 -1.90
N GLU A 19 5.28 -5.40 -0.79
CA GLU A 19 6.36 -4.65 -0.15
C GLU A 19 7.56 -4.44 -1.09
N ALA A 20 7.90 -5.47 -1.86
CA ALA A 20 8.98 -5.43 -2.83
C ALA A 20 8.53 -4.82 -4.17
N LEU A 21 7.34 -5.18 -4.66
CA LEU A 21 6.89 -4.81 -5.99
C LEU A 21 6.46 -3.34 -6.09
N TYR A 22 5.76 -2.81 -5.09
CA TYR A 22 5.14 -1.48 -5.19
C TYR A 22 6.18 -0.36 -5.35
N PRO A 23 7.29 -0.34 -4.60
CA PRO A 23 8.37 0.62 -4.84
C PRO A 23 8.97 0.52 -6.25
N LEU A 24 9.12 -0.71 -6.79
CA LEU A 24 9.71 -0.93 -8.12
C LEU A 24 8.86 -0.34 -9.24
N ILE A 25 7.53 -0.42 -9.11
CA ILE A 25 6.58 0.16 -10.08
C ILE A 25 6.16 1.60 -9.74
N GLY A 26 6.79 2.21 -8.73
CA GLY A 26 6.48 3.57 -8.30
C GLY A 26 5.05 3.73 -7.75
N LEU A 27 4.47 2.66 -7.19
CA LEU A 27 3.21 2.69 -6.45
C LEU A 27 3.46 2.90 -4.96
N GLN A 28 2.56 3.65 -4.33
CA GLN A 28 2.58 3.88 -2.90
C GLN A 28 1.83 2.77 -2.15
N ARG A 29 2.33 2.38 -0.97
CA ARG A 29 1.67 1.37 -0.13
C ARG A 29 0.67 2.04 0.82
N TYR A 30 -0.55 1.54 0.82
CA TYR A 30 -1.62 2.05 1.68
C TYR A 30 -1.34 1.80 3.17
N GLU A 31 -0.76 0.65 3.53
CA GLU A 31 -0.38 0.35 4.92
C GLU A 31 0.66 1.33 5.46
N LYS A 32 1.68 1.64 4.65
CA LYS A 32 2.68 2.66 4.99
C LYS A 32 2.06 4.04 5.15
N TYR A 33 1.05 4.37 4.34
CA TYR A 33 0.25 5.59 4.52
C TYR A 33 -0.48 5.58 5.87
N LEU A 34 -1.15 4.49 6.25
CA LEU A 34 -1.83 4.40 7.54
C LEU A 34 -0.87 4.52 8.72
N GLU A 35 0.30 3.87 8.67
CA GLU A 35 1.33 4.00 9.71
C GLU A 35 1.79 5.45 9.86
N HIS A 36 2.03 6.14 8.74
CA HIS A 36 2.42 7.55 8.75
C HIS A 36 1.28 8.44 9.26
N PHE A 37 0.07 8.23 8.76
CA PHE A 37 -1.11 9.00 9.11
C PHE A 37 -1.44 8.89 10.60
N ASN A 38 -1.41 7.67 11.16
CA ASN A 38 -1.65 7.44 12.59
C ASN A 38 -0.58 8.10 13.48
N LYS A 39 0.66 8.24 12.99
CA LYS A 39 1.74 8.92 13.71
C LYS A 39 1.64 10.45 13.62
N THR A 40 1.24 10.96 12.46
CA THR A 40 1.27 12.41 12.16
C THR A 40 -0.05 13.11 12.48
N HIS A 41 -1.18 12.43 12.29
CA HIS A 41 -2.54 12.96 12.43
C HIS A 41 -3.38 12.11 13.41
N PRO A 42 -3.03 12.08 14.71
CA PRO A 42 -3.82 11.36 15.69
C PRO A 42 -5.22 11.97 15.82
N GLY A 43 -6.25 11.16 15.58
CA GLY A 43 -7.66 11.54 15.75
C GLY A 43 -8.39 11.94 14.47
N GLU A 44 -7.69 12.02 13.34
CA GLU A 44 -8.32 12.20 12.03
C GLU A 44 -8.67 10.84 11.39
N LYS A 45 -9.61 10.84 10.44
CA LYS A 45 -9.97 9.63 9.70
C LYS A 45 -9.07 9.52 8.46
N PRO A 46 -8.31 8.43 8.29
CA PRO A 46 -7.53 8.22 7.08
C PRO A 46 -8.45 8.05 5.86
N LEU A 47 -7.93 8.42 4.69
CA LEU A 47 -8.59 8.17 3.41
C LEU A 47 -8.85 6.68 3.23
N SER A 48 -9.93 6.34 2.52
CA SER A 48 -10.09 4.96 2.08
C SER A 48 -8.98 4.57 1.08
N ARG A 49 -8.74 3.26 0.95
CA ARG A 49 -7.74 2.73 0.00
C ARG A 49 -7.94 3.27 -1.42
N ALA A 50 -9.20 3.35 -1.88
CA ALA A 50 -9.52 3.86 -3.21
C ALA A 50 -9.22 5.36 -3.35
N GLU A 51 -9.56 6.16 -2.33
CA GLU A 51 -9.30 7.60 -2.32
C GLU A 51 -7.81 7.91 -2.29
N PHE A 52 -7.04 7.17 -1.49
CA PHE A 52 -5.58 7.29 -1.43
C PHE A 52 -4.93 7.07 -2.81
N PHE A 53 -5.33 6.01 -3.52
CA PHE A 53 -4.77 5.73 -4.85
C PHE A 53 -5.21 6.77 -5.88
N ARG A 54 -6.46 7.23 -5.82
CA ARG A 54 -6.97 8.29 -6.71
C ARG A 54 -6.19 9.59 -6.49
N GLU A 55 -6.02 10.05 -5.26
CA GLU A 55 -5.22 11.25 -4.98
C GLU A 55 -3.76 11.09 -5.43
N ALA A 56 -3.16 9.92 -5.22
CA ALA A 56 -1.80 9.66 -5.69
C ALA A 56 -1.69 9.71 -7.23
N GLN A 57 -2.72 9.25 -7.96
CA GLN A 57 -2.79 9.35 -9.42
C GLN A 57 -3.03 10.78 -9.89
N ASP A 58 -3.97 11.49 -9.27
CA ASP A 58 -4.27 12.88 -9.58
C ASP A 58 -3.06 13.79 -9.34
N ALA A 59 -2.31 13.56 -8.26
CA ALA A 59 -1.08 14.29 -7.97
C ALA A 59 0.00 14.06 -9.04
N LYS A 60 0.10 12.84 -9.58
CA LYS A 60 0.99 12.54 -10.71
C LYS A 60 0.54 13.27 -11.97
N ALA A 61 -0.76 13.22 -12.30
CA ALA A 61 -1.32 13.89 -13.47
C ALA A 61 -1.14 15.41 -13.42
N LYS A 62 -1.35 16.04 -12.26
CA LYS A 62 -1.17 17.49 -12.06
C LYS A 62 0.29 17.96 -12.17
N ASN A 63 1.24 17.06 -11.91
CA ASN A 63 2.67 17.36 -12.03
C ASN A 63 3.25 17.07 -13.42
N VAL A 64 2.42 16.65 -14.38
CA VAL A 64 2.84 16.59 -15.79
C VAL A 64 2.89 18.01 -16.32
N LYS A 65 4.09 18.61 -16.31
CA LYS A 65 4.33 19.84 -17.07
C LYS A 65 4.24 19.47 -18.55
N CYS A 66 3.22 20.00 -19.22
CA CYS A 66 3.14 20.04 -20.67
C CYS A 66 4.24 20.91 -21.27
#